data_AF-A0A510DYM3-F1
#
_entry.id   AF-A0A510DYM3-F1
#
_cell.length_a   1.000
_cell.length_b   1.000
_cell.length_c   1.000
_cell.angle_alpha   90.00
_cell.angle_beta   90.00
_cell.angle_gamma   90.00
#
_symmetry.space_group_name_H-M   'P 1'
#
loop_
_entity.id
_entity.type
_entity.pdbx_description
1 polymer ?
#
loop_
_entity_poly.entity_id
_entity_poly.type
_entity_poly.pdbx_seq_one_letter_code
_entity_poly.pdbx_strand_id
1 'polypeptide(L)'
;MLYHVLFFIHMFGLIGWGGLTTGAYYMMAIEGEATEKMLKAYRKLVIVEIISLFALAISGIFMWIELGMPDWVYPAFALAPVLAVGEWYHYKIAHSTDFLKKMRFVSIFYTIIAVFLIYDMVFKP
;
A
#
# COMPACT_ATOMS: atom_id res chain seq x y z
N MET A 1 -12.91 -16.92 -14.76
CA MET A 1 -12.72 -15.62 -15.42
C MET A 1 -12.80 -14.48 -14.43
N LEU A 2 -13.86 -14.41 -13.61
CA LEU A 2 -14.02 -13.41 -12.55
C LEU A 2 -12.81 -13.38 -11.59
N TYR A 3 -12.41 -14.53 -11.04
CA TYR A 3 -11.18 -14.67 -10.25
C TYR A 3 -9.95 -14.00 -10.88
N HIS A 4 -9.65 -14.26 -12.16
CA HIS A 4 -8.48 -13.68 -12.82
C HIS A 4 -8.56 -12.15 -12.96
N VAL A 5 -9.76 -11.62 -13.18
CA VAL A 5 -9.98 -10.15 -13.22
C VAL A 5 -9.78 -9.56 -11.82
N LEU A 6 -10.32 -10.21 -10.79
CA LEU A 6 -10.13 -9.80 -9.40
C LEU A 6 -8.66 -9.85 -9.00
N PHE A 7 -7.96 -10.92 -9.34
CA PHE A 7 -6.53 -11.08 -9.09
C PHE A 7 -5.70 -10.01 -9.79
N PHE A 8 -6.02 -9.68 -11.04
CA PHE A 8 -5.38 -8.57 -11.75
C PHE A 8 -5.59 -7.24 -11.01
N ILE A 9 -6.83 -6.91 -10.64
CA ILE A 9 -7.15 -5.70 -9.87
C ILE A 9 -6.41 -5.70 -8.53
N HIS A 10 -6.33 -6.86 -7.86
CA HIS A 10 -5.66 -7.03 -6.58
C HIS A 10 -4.16 -6.74 -6.69
N MET A 11 -3.50 -7.31 -7.69
CA MET A 11 -2.07 -7.09 -7.95
C MET A 11 -1.76 -5.64 -8.30
N PHE A 12 -2.59 -5.00 -9.14
CA PHE A 12 -2.44 -3.58 -9.44
C PHE A 12 -2.74 -2.69 -8.24
N GLY A 13 -3.69 -3.08 -7.39
CA GLY A 13 -3.98 -2.44 -6.12
C GLY A 13 -2.76 -2.48 -5.17
N LEU A 14 -2.08 -3.63 -5.08
CA LEU A 14 -0.88 -3.78 -4.26
C LEU A 14 0.26 -2.87 -4.73
N ILE A 15 0.51 -2.85 -6.05
CA ILE A 15 1.54 -2.02 -6.67
C ILE A 15 1.20 -0.53 -6.52
N GLY A 16 -0.05 -0.15 -6.77
CA GLY A 16 -0.53 1.22 -6.67
C GLY A 16 -0.57 1.74 -5.24
N TRP A 17 -0.79 0.85 -4.26
CA TRP A 17 -0.74 1.17 -2.83
C TRP A 17 0.70 1.53 -2.42
N GLY A 18 1.58 0.54 -2.27
CA GLY A 18 2.90 0.79 -1.68
C GLY A 18 3.95 1.34 -2.65
N GLY A 19 3.84 1.08 -3.96
CA GLY A 19 4.93 1.31 -4.92
C GLY A 19 5.17 2.78 -5.26
N LEU A 20 4.11 3.53 -5.54
CA LEU A 20 4.21 4.89 -6.08
C LEU A 20 4.75 5.89 -5.06
N THR A 21 4.19 5.88 -3.84
CA THR A 21 4.59 6.80 -2.77
C THR A 21 5.91 6.40 -2.12
N THR A 22 6.22 5.11 -2.03
CA THR A 22 7.54 4.66 -1.57
C THR A 22 8.64 5.05 -2.56
N GLY A 23 8.44 4.83 -3.87
CA GLY A 23 9.38 5.25 -4.90
C GLY A 23 9.60 6.76 -4.93
N ALA A 24 8.51 7.54 -4.86
CA ALA A 24 8.59 9.00 -4.80
C ALA A 24 9.32 9.50 -3.54
N TYR A 25 9.12 8.84 -2.39
CA TYR A 25 9.86 9.15 -1.16
C TYR A 25 11.36 8.91 -1.35
N TYR A 26 11.77 7.75 -1.88
CA TYR A 26 13.20 7.45 -2.06
C TYR A 26 13.87 8.43 -3.01
N MET A 27 13.19 8.86 -4.09
CA MET A 27 13.69 9.92 -4.96
C MET A 27 13.95 11.23 -4.19
N MET A 28 12.99 11.70 -3.39
CA MET A 28 13.18 12.91 -2.56
C MET A 28 14.26 12.73 -1.49
N ALA A 29 14.40 11.53 -0.92
CA ALA A 29 15.41 11.22 0.07
C ALA A 29 16.83 11.19 -0.53
N ILE A 30 16.99 10.70 -1.77
CA ILE A 30 18.26 10.69 -2.51
C ILE A 30 18.71 12.12 -2.85
N GLU A 31 17.77 12.96 -3.31
CA GLU A 31 18.03 14.38 -3.59
C GLU A 31 18.23 15.20 -2.30
N GLY A 32 17.87 14.66 -1.14
CA GLY A 32 17.99 15.33 0.16
C GLY A 32 17.02 16.50 0.33
N GLU A 33 16.02 16.64 -0.52
CA GLU A 33 15.11 17.77 -0.55
C GLU A 33 13.65 17.33 -0.78
N ALA A 34 12.71 18.02 -0.12
CA ALA A 34 11.29 17.86 -0.31
C ALA A 34 10.63 19.23 -0.54
N THR A 35 10.77 19.76 -1.76
CA THR A 35 10.16 21.05 -2.13
C THR A 35 8.64 20.99 -2.05
N GLU A 36 7.97 22.14 -1.84
CA GLU A 36 6.50 22.16 -1.81
C GLU A 36 5.87 21.69 -3.13
N LYS A 37 6.56 21.86 -4.27
CA LYS A 37 6.12 21.30 -5.56
C LYS A 37 6.12 19.77 -5.53
N MET A 38 7.19 19.16 -5.02
CA MET A 38 7.30 17.70 -4.86
C MET A 38 6.25 17.18 -3.87
N LEU A 39 6.07 17.84 -2.73
CA LEU A 39 5.07 17.48 -1.73
C LEU A 39 3.64 17.57 -2.26
N LYS A 40 3.31 18.59 -3.08
CA LYS A 40 2.01 18.67 -3.76
C LYS A 40 1.76 17.52 -4.72
N ALA A 41 2.78 17.09 -5.47
CA ALA A 41 2.67 15.90 -6.32
C ALA A 41 2.53 14.63 -5.47
N TYR A 42 3.30 14.52 -4.40
CA TYR A 42 3.25 13.39 -3.47
C TYR A 42 1.88 13.20 -2.83
N ARG A 43 1.25 14.27 -2.36
CA ARG A 43 -0.11 14.22 -1.78
C ARG A 43 -1.14 13.69 -2.78
N LYS A 44 -0.95 13.91 -4.09
CA LYS A 44 -1.81 13.28 -5.12
C LYS A 44 -1.56 11.78 -5.23
N LEU A 45 -0.31 11.33 -5.09
CA LEU A 45 0.02 9.91 -5.07
C LEU A 45 -0.61 9.22 -3.85
N VAL A 46 -0.66 9.86 -2.68
CA VAL A 46 -1.35 9.32 -1.50
C VAL A 46 -2.85 9.07 -1.78
N ILE A 47 -3.49 9.91 -2.59
CA ILE A 47 -4.89 9.68 -3.00
C ILE A 47 -5.01 8.41 -3.87
N VAL A 48 -4.07 8.23 -4.81
CA VAL A 48 -4.02 7.03 -5.66
C VAL A 48 -3.76 5.79 -4.81
N GLU A 49 -2.89 5.88 -3.81
CA GLU A 49 -2.59 4.81 -2.85
C GLU A 49 -3.83 4.40 -2.07
N ILE A 50 -4.60 5.37 -1.54
CA ILE A 50 -5.87 5.09 -0.84
C ILE A 50 -6.88 4.38 -1.77
N ILE A 51 -7.03 4.85 -3.01
CA ILE A 51 -7.91 4.20 -4.00
C ILE A 51 -7.43 2.77 -4.30
N SER A 52 -6.11 2.59 -4.41
CA SER A 52 -5.50 1.29 -4.66
C SER A 52 -5.69 0.33 -3.49
N LEU A 53 -5.65 0.84 -2.25
CA LEU A 53 -5.95 0.06 -1.05
C LEU A 53 -7.41 -0.42 -1.02
N PHE A 54 -8.36 0.43 -1.42
CA PHE A 54 -9.76 0.00 -1.58
C PHE A 54 -9.91 -1.07 -2.67
N ALA A 55 -9.26 -0.89 -3.81
CA ALA A 55 -9.27 -1.88 -4.88
C ALA A 55 -8.68 -3.22 -4.42
N LEU A 56 -7.56 -3.19 -3.70
CA LEU A 56 -6.91 -4.35 -3.09
C LEU A 56 -7.85 -5.05 -2.10
N ALA A 57 -8.45 -4.31 -1.17
CA ALA A 57 -9.34 -4.87 -0.15
C ALA A 57 -10.59 -5.51 -0.76
N ILE A 58 -11.27 -4.79 -1.65
CA ILE A 58 -12.52 -5.27 -2.28
C ILE A 58 -12.23 -6.51 -3.12
N SER A 59 -11.22 -6.46 -4.00
CA SER A 59 -10.85 -7.62 -4.81
C SER A 59 -10.42 -8.83 -3.96
N GLY A 60 -9.67 -8.60 -2.87
CA GLY A 60 -9.26 -9.64 -1.94
C GLY A 60 -10.43 -10.34 -1.25
N ILE A 61 -11.44 -9.57 -0.80
CA ILE A 61 -12.67 -10.12 -0.21
C ILE A 61 -13.41 -11.01 -1.22
N PHE A 62 -13.58 -10.56 -2.47
CA PHE A 62 -14.28 -11.34 -3.48
C PHE A 62 -13.52 -12.62 -3.85
N MET A 63 -12.18 -12.56 -3.98
CA MET A 63 -11.37 -13.76 -4.22
C MET A 63 -11.45 -14.74 -3.06
N TRP A 64 -11.36 -14.26 -1.82
CA TRP A 64 -11.49 -15.10 -0.63
C TRP A 64 -12.83 -15.84 -0.58
N ILE A 65 -13.92 -15.17 -0.95
CA ILE A 65 -15.25 -15.78 -1.07
C ILE A 65 -15.29 -16.82 -2.20
N GLU A 66 -14.75 -16.51 -3.38
CA GLU A 66 -14.68 -17.47 -4.51
C GLU A 66 -13.88 -18.73 -4.17
N LEU A 67 -12.84 -18.61 -3.34
CA LEU A 67 -11.99 -19.72 -2.91
C LEU A 67 -12.58 -20.54 -1.74
N GLY A 68 -13.80 -20.24 -1.28
CA GLY A 68 -14.45 -20.97 -0.19
C GLY A 68 -13.91 -20.60 1.19
N MET A 69 -13.45 -19.36 1.36
CA MET A 69 -13.04 -18.76 2.63
C MET A 69 -11.90 -19.49 3.35
N PRO A 70 -10.75 -19.72 2.70
CA PRO A 70 -9.63 -20.41 3.34
C PRO A 70 -9.07 -19.62 4.54
N ASP A 71 -8.73 -20.35 5.61
CA ASP A 71 -8.26 -19.77 6.89
C ASP A 71 -6.86 -19.14 6.80
N TRP A 72 -6.05 -19.54 5.81
CA TRP A 72 -4.69 -19.01 5.65
C TRP A 72 -4.65 -17.53 5.29
N VAL A 73 -5.77 -16.94 4.85
CA VAL A 73 -5.93 -15.50 4.51
C VAL A 73 -6.18 -14.65 5.76
N TYR A 74 -6.56 -15.24 6.90
CA TYR A 74 -6.89 -14.48 8.11
C TYR A 74 -5.78 -13.55 8.62
N PRO A 75 -4.48 -13.92 8.56
CA PRO A 75 -3.40 -12.98 8.86
C PRO A 75 -3.43 -11.73 7.97
N ALA A 76 -3.74 -11.85 6.67
CA ALA A 76 -3.86 -10.71 5.77
C ALA A 76 -5.05 -9.82 6.14
N PHE A 77 -6.19 -10.39 6.51
CA PHE A 77 -7.33 -9.63 7.04
C PHE A 77 -7.02 -8.93 8.36
N ALA A 78 -6.27 -9.57 9.25
CA ALA A 78 -5.85 -8.99 10.52
C ALA A 78 -4.90 -7.78 10.32
N LEU A 79 -4.13 -7.77 9.23
CA LEU A 79 -3.28 -6.64 8.85
C LEU A 79 -4.07 -5.46 8.28
N ALA A 80 -5.24 -5.67 7.67
CA ALA A 80 -6.03 -4.61 7.05
C ALA A 80 -6.26 -3.36 7.95
N PRO A 81 -6.70 -3.48 9.22
CA PRO A 81 -6.84 -2.31 10.10
C PRO A 81 -5.50 -1.64 10.41
N VAL A 82 -4.41 -2.41 10.50
CA VAL A 82 -3.05 -1.86 10.71
C VAL A 82 -2.63 -1.02 9.50
N LEU A 83 -2.91 -1.49 8.29
CA LEU A 83 -2.62 -0.76 7.06
C LEU A 83 -3.50 0.49 6.93
N ALA A 84 -4.78 0.42 7.31
CA ALA A 84 -5.64 1.60 7.32
C ALA A 84 -5.14 2.69 8.29
N VAL A 85 -4.64 2.30 9.47
CA VAL A 85 -4.01 3.24 10.42
C VAL A 85 -2.69 3.77 9.87
N GLY A 86 -1.90 2.90 9.22
CA GLY A 86 -0.67 3.27 8.51
C GLY A 86 -0.93 4.35 7.46
N GLU A 87 -1.93 4.16 6.60
CA GLU A 87 -2.34 5.11 5.57
C GLU A 87 -2.79 6.44 6.14
N TRP A 88 -3.59 6.42 7.21
CA TRP A 88 -4.00 7.65 7.87
C TRP A 88 -2.80 8.43 8.43
N TYR A 89 -1.84 7.71 9.02
CA TYR A 89 -0.60 8.32 9.52
C TYR A 89 0.27 8.85 8.39
N HIS A 90 0.39 8.11 7.29
CA HIS A 90 1.10 8.51 6.08
C HIS A 90 0.52 9.78 5.46
N TYR A 91 -0.81 9.86 5.34
CA TYR A 91 -1.50 11.07 4.89
C TYR A 91 -1.16 12.30 5.75
N LYS A 92 -1.08 12.13 7.07
CA LYS A 92 -0.64 13.20 7.97
C LYS A 92 0.82 13.60 7.75
N ILE A 93 1.70 12.63 7.54
CA ILE A 93 3.12 12.91 7.27
C ILE A 93 3.29 13.68 5.95
N ALA A 94 2.50 13.38 4.93
CA ALA A 94 2.54 14.10 3.65
C ALA A 94 2.26 15.62 3.77
N HIS A 95 1.76 16.07 4.93
CA HIS A 95 1.52 17.48 5.27
C HIS A 95 2.44 18.01 6.39
N SER A 96 3.42 17.22 6.82
CA SER A 96 4.37 17.58 7.88
C SER A 96 5.58 18.33 7.33
N THR A 97 6.13 19.25 8.13
CA THR A 97 7.42 19.93 7.86
C THR A 97 8.60 18.95 7.88
N ASP A 98 8.56 17.95 8.78
CA ASP A 98 9.60 16.91 8.89
C ASP A 98 9.35 15.68 7.98
N PHE A 99 8.81 15.89 6.77
CA PHE A 99 8.37 14.83 5.87
C PHE A 99 9.41 13.72 5.70
N LEU A 100 10.63 14.06 5.27
CA LEU A 100 11.68 13.08 4.95
C LEU A 100 12.05 12.19 6.16
N LYS A 101 12.12 12.79 7.36
CA LYS A 101 12.47 12.10 8.60
C LYS A 101 11.37 11.13 9.02
N LYS A 102 10.11 11.57 8.99
CA LYS A 102 8.96 10.75 9.41
C LYS A 102 8.65 9.65 8.39
N MET A 103 8.76 9.94 7.11
CA MET A 103 8.51 8.97 6.04
C MET A 103 9.49 7.80 6.05
N ARG A 104 10.73 7.99 6.51
CA ARG A 104 11.73 6.91 6.57
C ARG A 104 11.18 5.65 7.24
N PHE A 105 10.52 5.81 8.38
CA PHE A 105 9.98 4.70 9.15
C PHE A 105 8.76 4.08 8.46
N VAL A 106 7.90 4.91 7.87
CA VAL A 106 6.70 4.45 7.12
C VAL A 106 7.12 3.67 5.88
N SER A 107 8.09 4.15 5.11
CA SER A 107 8.57 3.47 3.91
C SER A 107 9.24 2.13 4.21
N ILE A 108 9.98 2.02 5.32
CA ILE A 108 10.53 0.73 5.77
C ILE A 108 9.39 -0.22 6.16
N PHE A 109 8.43 0.26 6.96
CA PHE A 109 7.26 -0.52 7.36
C PHE A 109 6.49 -1.03 6.12
N TYR A 110 6.18 -0.16 5.15
CA TYR A 110 5.50 -0.54 3.92
C TYR A 110 6.29 -1.53 3.07
N THR A 111 7.61 -1.37 2.99
CA THR A 111 8.47 -2.33 2.27
C THR A 111 8.38 -3.72 2.90
N ILE A 112 8.46 -3.83 4.23
CA ILE A 112 8.37 -5.10 4.95
C ILE A 112 6.99 -5.74 4.73
N ILE A 113 5.92 -4.96 4.86
CA ILE A 113 4.55 -5.45 4.64
C ILE A 113 4.37 -5.90 3.19
N ALA A 114 4.84 -5.13 2.22
CA ALA A 114 4.72 -5.50 0.80
C ALA A 114 5.40 -6.85 0.52
N VAL A 115 6.61 -7.08 1.08
CA VAL A 115 7.30 -8.37 0.95
C VAL A 115 6.49 -9.50 1.59
N PHE A 116 5.91 -9.28 2.78
CA PHE A 116 5.05 -10.26 3.44
C PHE A 116 3.80 -10.58 2.60
N LEU A 117 3.09 -9.57 2.10
CA LEU A 117 1.88 -9.75 1.29
C LEU A 117 2.18 -10.45 -0.04
N ILE A 118 3.29 -10.11 -0.71
CA ILE A 118 3.72 -10.80 -1.93
C ILE A 118 4.04 -12.27 -1.62
N TYR A 119 4.74 -12.55 -0.51
CA TYR A 119 5.03 -13.92 -0.10
C TYR A 119 3.75 -14.73 0.15
N ASP A 120 2.80 -14.17 0.90
CA ASP A 120 1.53 -14.82 1.21
C ASP A 120 0.76 -15.14 -0.09
N MET A 121 0.66 -14.18 -1.02
CA MET A 121 -0.01 -14.36 -2.31
C MET A 121 0.64 -15.39 -3.23
N VAL A 122 1.98 -15.49 -3.25
CA VAL A 122 2.70 -16.39 -4.18
C VAL A 122 2.75 -17.82 -3.66
N PHE A 123 2.97 -17.99 -2.35
CA PHE A 123 3.21 -19.30 -1.76
C PHE A 123 1.99 -19.92 -1.08
N LYS A 124 0.90 -19.15 -0.93
CA LYS A 124 -0.40 -19.62 -0.43
C LYS A 124 -1.51 -19.04 -1.30
N PRO A 125 -1.77 -19.63 -2.49
CA PRO A 125 -2.80 -19.16 -3.40
C PRO A 125 -4.21 -19.58 -3.00
#